data_AF-A0A3D1GE32-F1
#
_entry.id   AF-A0A3D1GE32-F1
#
_cell.length_a   1.000
_cell.length_b   1.000
_cell.length_c   1.000
_cell.angle_alpha   90.00
_cell.angle_beta   90.00
_cell.angle_gamma   90.00
#
_symmetry.space_group_name_H-M   'P 1'
#
loop_
_entity.id
_entity.type
_entity.pdbx_description
1 polymer ?
#
loop_
_entity_poly.entity_id
_entity_poly.type
_entity_poly.pdbx_seq_one_letter_code
_entity_poly.pdbx_strand_id
1 'polypeptide(L)'
;MRKNWLWYQMFRYPMVGFGLRLFYRKIKITNRENVPADKPVLFVPNHQNSFMDALLVVTQVRHFIYFLTRAQAFNPPIMAKFLRSLNMLPVYRVRDGISSVTKNNAIFDECISYLKRNDAVLIFAEANHAHKRRVRPLSKGFTRIAFDAEVKTNWEMDLKVIPVGLNYTEHRNSRNDVNIVFGEPIDMKEYKELFEEDERAATEDLKSKVSEGMKKTIMHVEDMEHYPLHHILLDDLETDPSNYIQPEIVNKNVAIIEEKAEEADFETAREVKQIADKHGIRIKTFFANKKNWLKYVILSPVYAFSWINNIIPYQPARWLVANKIKDHVFDVSIKFVVGLLIFPLFWLIVSLILLVAGFGWKVSLGYFLASAVTSVFFKDANVLFRERRERKEFREFERQYPDEFQSFVNGIKKLNELRSQIL
;
A
#
# COMPACT_ATOMS: atom_id res chain seq x y z
N MET A 1 -6.77 1.42 -32.13
CA MET A 1 -7.18 1.89 -30.78
C MET A 1 -7.52 0.70 -29.90
N ARG A 2 -7.21 0.74 -28.59
CA ARG A 2 -7.53 -0.35 -27.65
C ARG A 2 -9.06 -0.40 -27.43
N LYS A 3 -9.67 -1.59 -27.46
CA LYS A 3 -11.16 -1.74 -27.49
C LYS A 3 -11.88 -1.10 -26.30
N ASN A 4 -11.26 -1.10 -25.12
CA ASN A 4 -11.81 -0.55 -23.88
C ASN A 4 -11.17 0.79 -23.46
N TRP A 5 -10.50 1.49 -24.38
CA TRP A 5 -9.67 2.66 -24.01
C TRP A 5 -10.44 3.73 -23.23
N LEU A 6 -11.61 4.16 -23.73
CA LEU A 6 -12.42 5.18 -23.06
C LEU A 6 -12.86 4.76 -21.65
N TRP A 7 -13.43 3.55 -21.53
CA TRP A 7 -13.85 2.99 -20.25
C TRP A 7 -12.69 2.89 -19.26
N TYR A 8 -11.56 2.33 -19.70
CA TYR A 8 -10.38 2.17 -18.87
C TYR A 8 -9.84 3.52 -18.39
N GLN A 9 -9.73 4.52 -19.26
CA GLN A 9 -9.22 5.84 -18.88
C GLN A 9 -10.18 6.60 -17.94
N MET A 10 -11.50 6.48 -18.18
CA MET A 10 -12.52 7.05 -17.30
C MET A 10 -12.48 6.40 -15.90
N PHE A 11 -12.32 5.09 -15.83
CA PHE A 11 -12.18 4.38 -14.56
C PHE A 11 -10.86 4.76 -13.87
N ARG A 12 -9.75 4.77 -14.60
CA ARG A 12 -8.40 5.04 -14.09
C ARG A 12 -8.26 6.43 -13.48
N TYR A 13 -8.63 7.49 -14.21
CA TYR A 13 -8.31 8.86 -13.79
C TYR A 13 -9.45 9.52 -12.98
N PRO A 14 -10.65 9.77 -13.54
CA PRO A 14 -11.76 10.34 -12.80
C PRO A 14 -12.19 9.54 -11.57
N MET A 15 -12.35 8.22 -11.68
CA MET A 15 -12.92 7.44 -10.58
C MET A 15 -11.84 7.00 -9.58
N VAL A 16 -10.84 6.25 -10.04
CA VAL A 16 -9.77 5.75 -9.17
C VAL A 16 -8.82 6.87 -8.76
N GLY A 17 -8.30 7.64 -9.71
CA GLY A 17 -7.33 8.72 -9.42
C GLY A 17 -7.87 9.77 -8.45
N PHE A 18 -9.10 10.23 -8.63
CA PHE A 18 -9.75 11.13 -7.67
C PHE A 18 -10.01 10.45 -6.32
N GLY A 19 -10.54 9.22 -6.33
CA GLY A 19 -10.76 8.45 -5.11
C GLY A 19 -9.48 8.29 -4.30
N LEU A 20 -8.35 7.98 -4.94
CA LEU A 20 -7.05 7.82 -4.27
C LEU A 20 -6.58 9.13 -3.63
N ARG A 21 -6.83 10.28 -4.26
CA ARG A 21 -6.52 11.61 -3.68
C ARG A 21 -7.38 11.97 -2.47
N LEU A 22 -8.62 11.47 -2.41
CA LEU A 22 -9.44 11.60 -1.20
C LEU A 22 -8.96 10.64 -0.11
N PHE A 23 -8.64 9.40 -0.51
CA PHE A 23 -8.26 8.33 0.38
C PHE A 23 -6.90 8.54 1.02
N TYR A 24 -5.85 8.84 0.24
CA TYR A 24 -4.51 9.16 0.74
C TYR A 24 -4.41 10.66 1.01
N ARG A 25 -3.66 11.04 2.05
CA ARG A 25 -3.39 12.44 2.33
C ARG A 25 -2.34 13.00 1.38
N LYS A 26 -1.30 12.23 1.10
CA LYS A 26 -0.25 12.55 0.11
C LYS A 26 0.13 11.31 -0.69
N ILE A 27 0.24 11.46 -2.00
CA ILE A 27 0.81 10.47 -2.92
C ILE A 27 2.08 11.10 -3.48
N LYS A 28 3.24 10.66 -2.99
CA LYS A 28 4.55 11.05 -3.52
C LYS A 28 4.95 10.06 -4.61
N ILE A 29 5.57 10.58 -5.67
CA ILE A 29 6.20 9.77 -6.71
C ILE A 29 7.69 10.12 -6.71
N THR A 30 8.54 9.11 -6.61
CA THR A 30 9.99 9.22 -6.70
C THR A 30 10.47 8.45 -7.94
N ASN A 31 11.43 9.05 -8.66
CA ASN A 31 12.09 8.50 -9.84
C ASN A 31 11.13 8.11 -10.98
N ARG A 32 10.12 8.95 -11.25
CA ARG A 32 9.13 8.68 -12.31
C ARG A 32 9.79 8.61 -13.70
N GLU A 33 10.88 9.34 -13.87
CA GLU A 33 11.74 9.39 -15.05
C GLU A 33 12.35 8.02 -15.42
N ASN A 34 12.47 7.10 -14.47
CA ASN A 34 12.94 5.73 -14.73
C ASN A 34 11.94 4.91 -15.56
N VAL A 35 10.70 5.39 -15.73
CA VAL A 35 9.66 4.72 -16.53
C VAL A 35 9.68 5.25 -17.96
N PRO A 36 10.25 4.51 -18.94
CA PRO A 36 10.36 4.96 -20.33
C PRO A 36 8.98 5.06 -20.97
N ALA A 37 8.66 6.19 -21.60
CA ALA A 37 7.33 6.44 -22.14
C ALA A 37 7.03 5.66 -23.45
N ASP A 38 8.08 5.22 -24.13
CA ASP A 38 8.08 4.66 -25.49
C ASP A 38 8.60 3.22 -25.55
N LYS A 39 8.82 2.57 -24.40
CA LYS A 39 9.24 1.17 -24.30
C LYS A 39 8.23 0.33 -23.52
N PRO A 40 8.08 -0.97 -23.84
CA PRO A 40 7.23 -1.85 -23.05
C PRO A 40 7.85 -2.05 -21.67
N VAL A 41 6.98 -2.14 -20.66
CA VAL A 41 7.41 -2.21 -19.26
C VAL A 41 6.76 -3.37 -18.53
N LEU A 42 7.58 -4.15 -17.83
CA LEU A 42 7.12 -5.12 -16.85
C LEU A 42 7.37 -4.57 -15.43
N PHE A 43 6.32 -4.09 -14.77
CA PHE A 43 6.39 -3.61 -13.39
C PHE A 43 6.37 -4.77 -12.40
N VAL A 44 7.32 -4.75 -11.45
CA VAL A 44 7.42 -5.72 -10.36
C VAL A 44 7.38 -4.99 -9.00
N PRO A 45 6.17 -4.67 -8.50
CA PRO A 45 6.00 -4.03 -7.20
C PRO A 45 6.09 -4.99 -6.01
N ASN A 46 6.42 -4.46 -4.82
CA ASN A 46 6.12 -5.11 -3.54
C ASN A 46 4.60 -5.18 -3.29
N HIS A 47 4.15 -6.06 -2.38
CA HIS A 47 2.73 -6.32 -2.19
C HIS A 47 2.29 -6.27 -0.72
N GLN A 48 1.75 -5.14 -0.27
CA GLN A 48 1.38 -4.90 1.13
C GLN A 48 -0.09 -4.54 1.36
N ASN A 49 -0.76 -3.87 0.41
CA ASN A 49 -2.17 -3.45 0.52
C ASN A 49 -3.07 -4.05 -0.57
N SER A 50 -2.61 -5.13 -1.20
CA SER A 50 -3.33 -5.90 -2.22
C SER A 50 -3.82 -5.04 -3.38
N PHE A 51 -5.14 -4.89 -3.56
CA PHE A 51 -5.73 -4.19 -4.70
C PHE A 51 -5.28 -2.71 -4.79
N MET A 52 -5.06 -2.06 -3.65
CA MET A 52 -4.62 -0.65 -3.61
C MET A 52 -3.23 -0.46 -4.21
N ASP A 53 -2.35 -1.45 -4.07
CA ASP A 53 -0.99 -1.41 -4.63
C ASP A 53 -1.04 -1.23 -6.15
N ALA A 54 -1.91 -2.01 -6.82
CA ALA A 54 -2.10 -1.93 -8.27
C ALA A 54 -2.71 -0.60 -8.72
N LEU A 55 -3.69 -0.09 -7.96
CA LEU A 55 -4.35 1.20 -8.25
C LEU A 55 -3.39 2.39 -8.13
N LEU A 56 -2.43 2.31 -7.19
CA LEU A 56 -1.42 3.34 -7.03
C LEU A 56 -0.50 3.38 -8.25
N VAL A 57 0.06 2.26 -8.67
CA VAL A 57 0.95 2.23 -9.86
C VAL A 57 0.20 2.64 -11.12
N VAL A 58 -1.02 2.12 -11.34
CA VAL A 58 -1.76 2.42 -12.57
C VAL A 58 -2.07 3.89 -12.73
N THR A 59 -2.36 4.62 -11.67
CA THR A 59 -2.71 6.04 -11.78
C THR A 59 -1.52 6.96 -12.01
N GLN A 60 -0.29 6.47 -11.83
CA GLN A 60 0.92 7.30 -11.91
C GLN A 60 1.74 7.15 -13.19
N VAL A 61 1.44 6.20 -14.08
CA VAL A 61 2.19 6.01 -15.33
C VAL A 61 1.34 6.35 -16.56
N ARG A 62 1.97 6.44 -17.75
CA ARG A 62 1.27 6.72 -19.01
C ARG A 62 0.79 5.45 -19.71
N HIS A 63 1.52 4.34 -19.55
CA HIS A 63 1.22 3.07 -20.18
C HIS A 63 -0.20 2.61 -19.90
N PHE A 64 -0.74 1.85 -20.85
CA PHE A 64 -1.91 1.02 -20.61
C PHE A 64 -1.42 -0.25 -19.93
N ILE A 65 -1.93 -0.54 -18.72
CA ILE A 65 -1.37 -1.60 -17.88
C ILE A 65 -2.32 -2.78 -17.84
N TYR A 66 -1.76 -3.99 -17.88
CA TYR A 66 -2.44 -5.25 -17.64
C TYR A 66 -1.92 -5.90 -16.35
N PHE A 67 -2.83 -6.38 -15.49
CA PHE A 67 -2.49 -6.86 -14.15
C PHE A 67 -2.67 -8.36 -14.06
N LEU A 68 -1.63 -9.07 -13.61
CA LEU A 68 -1.78 -10.47 -13.25
C LEU A 68 -2.40 -10.56 -11.84
N THR A 69 -3.63 -11.07 -11.80
CA THR A 69 -4.49 -11.09 -10.62
C THR A 69 -4.86 -12.54 -10.28
N ARG A 70 -4.91 -12.89 -8.98
CA ARG A 70 -5.22 -14.26 -8.55
C ARG A 70 -6.49 -14.79 -9.23
N ALA A 71 -6.40 -15.97 -9.84
CA ALA A 71 -7.48 -16.56 -10.62
C ALA A 71 -8.81 -16.71 -9.83
N GLN A 72 -8.74 -16.95 -8.51
CA GLN A 72 -9.93 -17.06 -7.65
C GLN A 72 -10.82 -15.79 -7.67
N ALA A 73 -10.24 -14.61 -7.92
CA ALA A 73 -11.01 -13.37 -8.04
C ALA A 73 -11.97 -13.38 -9.25
N PHE A 74 -11.73 -14.26 -10.23
CA PHE A 74 -12.52 -14.42 -11.44
C PHE A 74 -13.58 -15.54 -11.32
N ASN A 75 -13.72 -16.20 -10.17
CA ASN A 75 -14.72 -17.27 -10.02
C ASN A 75 -16.16 -16.77 -10.27
N PRO A 76 -16.60 -15.61 -9.76
CA PRO A 76 -17.93 -15.09 -10.08
C PRO A 76 -17.95 -14.52 -11.52
N PRO A 77 -18.84 -14.97 -12.43
CA PRO A 77 -18.82 -14.55 -13.84
C PRO A 77 -18.95 -13.04 -14.06
N ILE A 78 -19.75 -12.36 -13.23
CA ILE A 78 -19.93 -10.90 -13.28
C ILE A 78 -18.63 -10.21 -12.89
N MET A 79 -17.97 -10.68 -11.83
CA MET A 79 -16.68 -10.17 -11.38
C MET A 79 -15.60 -10.43 -12.45
N ALA A 80 -15.59 -11.61 -13.06
CA ALA A 80 -14.65 -11.93 -14.13
C ALA A 80 -14.75 -10.95 -15.32
N LYS A 81 -15.96 -10.65 -15.77
CA LYS A 81 -16.22 -9.66 -16.84
C LYS A 81 -15.74 -8.27 -16.42
N PHE A 82 -16.04 -7.86 -15.20
CA PHE A 82 -15.62 -6.56 -14.65
C PHE A 82 -14.09 -6.44 -14.57
N LEU A 83 -13.41 -7.41 -13.96
CA LEU A 83 -11.95 -7.43 -13.84
C LEU A 83 -11.26 -7.42 -15.20
N ARG A 84 -11.75 -8.22 -16.17
CA ARG A 84 -11.24 -8.20 -17.55
C ARG A 84 -11.45 -6.85 -18.24
N SER A 85 -12.57 -6.15 -17.97
CA SER A 85 -12.80 -4.79 -18.51
C SER A 85 -11.75 -3.78 -18.04
N LEU A 86 -11.12 -4.05 -16.89
CA LEU A 86 -10.06 -3.26 -16.25
C LEU A 86 -8.65 -3.83 -16.52
N ASN A 87 -8.48 -4.63 -17.57
CA ASN A 87 -7.21 -5.24 -17.99
C ASN A 87 -6.60 -6.20 -16.96
N MET A 88 -7.40 -6.82 -16.10
CA MET A 88 -6.91 -7.84 -15.19
C MET A 88 -7.00 -9.23 -15.82
N LEU A 89 -5.91 -9.98 -15.70
CA LEU A 89 -5.74 -11.33 -16.23
C LEU A 89 -5.60 -12.32 -15.08
N PRO A 90 -6.27 -13.49 -15.14
CA PRO A 90 -6.15 -14.50 -14.09
C PRO A 90 -4.76 -15.15 -14.12
N VAL A 91 -4.10 -15.25 -12.97
CA VAL A 91 -2.87 -16.02 -12.77
C VAL A 91 -3.06 -17.08 -11.69
N TYR A 92 -2.54 -18.28 -11.94
CA TYR A 92 -2.64 -19.45 -11.07
C TYR A 92 -1.32 -19.65 -10.32
N ARG A 93 -1.38 -19.91 -9.02
CA ARG A 93 -0.20 -20.23 -8.21
C ARG A 93 -0.05 -21.74 -8.07
N VAL A 94 1.16 -22.20 -7.80
CA VAL A 94 1.44 -23.63 -7.57
C VAL A 94 0.55 -24.23 -6.48
N ARG A 95 0.28 -23.47 -5.41
CA ARG A 95 -0.60 -23.87 -4.29
C ARG A 95 -2.07 -24.05 -4.69
N ASP A 96 -2.49 -23.46 -5.81
CA ASP A 96 -3.84 -23.59 -6.34
C ASP A 96 -3.98 -24.89 -7.20
N GLY A 97 -2.89 -25.65 -7.37
CA GLY A 97 -2.80 -26.95 -8.06
C GLY A 97 -1.87 -26.92 -9.27
N ILE A 98 -0.92 -27.87 -9.38
CA ILE A 98 0.12 -27.88 -10.43
C ILE A 98 -0.49 -27.90 -11.85
N SER A 99 -1.56 -28.67 -12.06
CA SER A 99 -2.27 -28.74 -13.34
C SER A 99 -2.96 -27.42 -13.74
N SER A 100 -3.19 -26.51 -12.79
CA SER A 100 -3.75 -25.18 -13.08
C SER A 100 -2.68 -24.19 -13.57
N VAL A 101 -1.41 -24.44 -13.26
CA VAL A 101 -0.28 -23.56 -13.65
C VAL A 101 -0.04 -23.61 -15.15
N THR A 102 -0.34 -24.72 -15.82
CA THR A 102 -0.24 -24.83 -17.30
C THR A 102 -1.14 -23.82 -18.01
N LYS A 103 -2.25 -23.41 -17.39
CA LYS A 103 -3.14 -22.35 -17.90
C LYS A 103 -2.46 -20.98 -17.95
N ASN A 104 -1.38 -20.78 -17.20
CA ASN A 104 -0.63 -19.53 -17.25
C ASN A 104 0.08 -19.32 -18.59
N ASN A 105 0.38 -20.38 -19.36
CA ASN A 105 1.06 -20.26 -20.66
C ASN A 105 0.27 -19.34 -21.60
N ALA A 106 -1.03 -19.57 -21.76
CA ALA A 106 -1.89 -18.74 -22.60
C ALA A 106 -2.02 -17.30 -22.09
N ILE A 107 -1.98 -17.10 -20.78
CA ILE A 107 -2.02 -15.77 -20.16
C ILE A 107 -0.70 -15.02 -20.37
N PHE A 108 0.43 -15.72 -20.31
CA PHE A 108 1.74 -15.13 -20.59
C PHE A 108 1.87 -14.76 -22.07
N ASP A 109 1.32 -15.58 -22.97
CA ASP A 109 1.21 -15.22 -24.39
C ASP A 109 0.38 -13.95 -24.62
N GLU A 110 -0.72 -13.80 -23.86
CA GLU A 110 -1.54 -12.58 -23.86
C GLU A 110 -0.72 -11.38 -23.38
N CYS A 111 0.03 -11.51 -22.27
CA CYS A 111 0.94 -10.48 -21.76
C CYS A 111 1.97 -10.06 -22.83
N ILE A 112 2.61 -11.02 -23.50
CA ILE A 112 3.59 -10.74 -24.56
C ILE A 112 2.93 -9.97 -25.71
N SER A 113 1.71 -10.33 -26.10
CA SER A 113 0.96 -9.59 -27.13
C SER A 113 0.69 -8.14 -26.74
N TYR A 114 0.53 -7.86 -25.44
CA TYR A 114 0.36 -6.51 -24.92
C TYR A 114 1.67 -5.74 -24.90
N LEU A 115 2.76 -6.35 -24.43
CA LEU A 115 4.09 -5.75 -24.46
C LEU A 115 4.53 -5.41 -25.90
N LYS A 116 4.23 -6.26 -26.89
CA LYS A 116 4.46 -5.96 -28.33
C LYS A 116 3.77 -4.67 -28.83
N ARG A 117 2.72 -4.19 -28.13
CA ARG A 117 2.03 -2.93 -28.44
C ARG A 117 2.54 -1.75 -27.64
N ASN A 118 3.70 -1.88 -26.99
CA ASN A 118 4.26 -0.87 -26.12
C ASN A 118 3.37 -0.59 -24.88
N ASP A 119 2.57 -1.58 -24.47
CA ASP A 119 1.82 -1.54 -23.22
C ASP A 119 2.71 -1.99 -22.06
N ALA A 120 2.16 -1.96 -20.84
CA ALA A 120 2.83 -2.46 -19.66
C ALA A 120 2.07 -3.63 -19.02
N VAL A 121 2.81 -4.50 -18.34
CA VAL A 121 2.29 -5.58 -17.53
C VAL A 121 2.75 -5.36 -16.09
N LEU A 122 1.89 -5.63 -15.11
CA LEU A 122 2.22 -5.57 -13.69
C LEU A 122 2.00 -6.94 -13.05
N ILE A 123 3.03 -7.43 -12.35
CA ILE A 123 2.99 -8.70 -11.63
C ILE A 123 3.63 -8.55 -10.25
N PHE A 124 2.90 -9.00 -9.22
CA PHE A 124 3.42 -9.07 -7.86
C PHE A 124 4.23 -10.36 -7.68
N ALA A 125 5.54 -10.28 -7.91
CA ALA A 125 6.42 -11.45 -7.96
C ALA A 125 6.56 -12.18 -6.61
N GLU A 126 6.29 -11.54 -5.47
CA GLU A 126 6.29 -12.16 -4.13
C GLU A 126 5.17 -13.21 -3.92
N ALA A 127 4.20 -13.30 -4.85
CA ALA A 127 3.09 -14.29 -4.88
C ALA A 127 2.18 -14.38 -3.62
N ASN A 128 2.41 -13.53 -2.63
CA ASN A 128 1.62 -13.36 -1.41
C ASN A 128 1.70 -11.89 -0.95
N HIS A 129 1.17 -11.54 0.24
CA HIS A 129 1.18 -10.18 0.79
C HIS A 129 1.58 -10.20 2.27
N ALA A 130 2.19 -9.14 2.78
CA ALA A 130 2.50 -8.98 4.20
C ALA A 130 2.67 -7.49 4.54
N HIS A 131 2.32 -7.11 5.78
CA HIS A 131 2.49 -5.72 6.25
C HIS A 131 3.94 -5.39 6.64
N LYS A 132 4.74 -6.41 6.94
CA LYS A 132 6.15 -6.20 7.31
C LYS A 132 6.94 -5.69 6.10
N ARG A 133 7.77 -4.68 6.34
CA ARG A 133 8.58 -4.02 5.31
C ARG A 133 9.88 -4.80 5.06
N ARG A 134 9.78 -5.75 4.13
CA ARG A 134 10.86 -6.61 3.65
C ARG A 134 10.50 -7.16 2.27
N VAL A 135 11.47 -7.20 1.35
CA VAL A 135 11.33 -7.94 0.09
C VAL A 135 11.38 -9.43 0.38
N ARG A 136 10.38 -10.15 -0.11
CA ARG A 136 10.28 -11.62 0.06
C ARG A 136 10.84 -12.34 -1.16
N PRO A 137 11.11 -13.66 -1.04
CA PRO A 137 11.53 -14.45 -2.18
C PRO A 137 10.57 -14.31 -3.37
N LEU A 138 11.11 -13.97 -4.53
CA LEU A 138 10.35 -13.75 -5.76
C LEU A 138 10.10 -15.07 -6.50
N SER A 139 8.90 -15.21 -7.06
CA SER A 139 8.53 -16.30 -7.98
C SER A 139 9.11 -16.07 -9.38
N LYS A 140 9.29 -17.15 -10.15
CA LYS A 140 9.84 -17.11 -11.53
C LYS A 140 8.83 -16.70 -12.61
N GLY A 141 7.59 -16.40 -12.24
CA GLY A 141 6.54 -16.12 -13.23
C GLY A 141 6.85 -14.89 -14.09
N PHE A 142 7.40 -13.84 -13.48
CA PHE A 142 7.74 -12.61 -14.20
C PHE A 142 8.96 -12.76 -15.10
N THR A 143 9.96 -13.56 -14.70
CA THR A 143 11.16 -13.80 -15.52
C THR A 143 10.79 -14.51 -16.80
N ARG A 144 9.89 -15.50 -16.71
CA ARG A 144 9.36 -16.20 -17.89
C ARG A 144 8.66 -15.26 -18.85
N ILE A 145 7.80 -14.35 -18.36
CA ILE A 145 7.16 -13.35 -19.23
C ILE A 145 8.22 -12.48 -19.92
N ALA A 146 9.25 -12.05 -19.17
CA ALA A 146 10.29 -11.16 -19.70
C ALA A 146 11.12 -11.83 -20.80
N PHE A 147 11.64 -13.04 -20.54
CA PHE A 147 12.43 -13.78 -21.52
C PHE A 147 11.62 -14.27 -22.71
N ASP A 148 10.44 -14.87 -22.48
CA ASP A 148 9.56 -15.33 -23.57
C ASP A 148 9.16 -14.15 -24.48
N ALA A 149 9.00 -12.94 -23.92
CA ALA A 149 8.69 -11.74 -24.70
C ALA A 149 9.84 -11.38 -25.65
N GLU A 150 11.07 -11.27 -25.15
CA GLU A 150 12.24 -10.94 -25.96
C GLU A 150 12.53 -12.02 -27.01
N VAL A 151 12.58 -13.29 -26.60
CA VAL A 151 12.85 -14.43 -27.50
C VAL A 151 11.85 -14.47 -28.65
N LYS A 152 10.54 -14.29 -28.38
CA LYS A 152 9.48 -14.24 -29.41
C LYS A 152 9.51 -13.00 -30.31
N THR A 153 10.41 -12.07 -30.05
CA THR A 153 10.69 -10.90 -30.88
C THR A 153 12.14 -10.85 -31.34
N ASN A 154 12.89 -11.95 -31.21
CA ASN A 154 14.31 -11.98 -31.55
C ASN A 154 15.13 -10.86 -30.85
N TRP A 155 14.79 -10.57 -29.58
CA TRP A 155 15.40 -9.53 -28.75
C TRP A 155 15.21 -8.08 -29.25
N GLU A 156 14.21 -7.84 -30.12
CA GLU A 156 13.90 -6.50 -30.64
C GLU A 156 12.87 -5.74 -29.79
N MET A 157 12.21 -6.38 -28.82
CA MET A 157 11.13 -5.76 -28.03
C MET A 157 11.62 -4.58 -27.18
N ASP A 158 12.86 -4.66 -26.67
CA ASP A 158 13.44 -3.63 -25.81
C ASP A 158 12.65 -3.43 -24.50
N LEU A 159 12.26 -4.56 -23.91
CA LEU A 159 11.50 -4.63 -22.67
C LEU A 159 12.33 -4.14 -21.49
N LYS A 160 11.74 -3.25 -20.68
CA LYS A 160 12.30 -2.85 -19.40
C LYS A 160 11.55 -3.52 -18.25
N VAL A 161 12.28 -4.17 -17.34
CA VAL A 161 11.73 -4.67 -16.08
C VAL A 161 12.00 -3.62 -15.00
N ILE A 162 10.95 -3.12 -14.36
CA ILE A 162 11.08 -2.05 -13.36
C ILE A 162 10.61 -2.54 -11.99
N PRO A 163 11.52 -2.67 -11.01
CA PRO A 163 11.12 -2.91 -9.62
C PRO A 163 10.41 -1.66 -9.06
N VAL A 164 9.34 -1.85 -8.29
CA VAL A 164 8.56 -0.74 -7.75
C VAL A 164 8.36 -0.90 -6.24
N GLY A 165 8.63 0.17 -5.50
CA GLY A 165 8.43 0.22 -4.07
C GLY A 165 7.25 1.08 -3.66
N LEU A 166 6.32 0.50 -2.93
CA LEU A 166 5.17 1.16 -2.33
C LEU A 166 5.41 1.26 -0.82
N ASN A 167 5.55 2.48 -0.34
CA ASN A 167 5.89 2.78 1.05
C ASN A 167 4.77 3.57 1.72
N TYR A 168 4.13 3.00 2.73
CA TYR A 168 2.96 3.58 3.41
C TYR A 168 3.29 4.04 4.82
N THR A 169 2.83 5.22 5.24
CA THR A 169 2.93 5.58 6.67
C THR A 169 2.05 4.70 7.55
N GLU A 170 0.93 4.19 7.01
CA GLU A 170 0.09 3.19 7.69
C GLU A 170 -0.58 2.26 6.68
N HIS A 171 -0.53 0.94 6.89
CA HIS A 171 -1.11 -0.04 5.96
C HIS A 171 -2.62 -0.25 6.10
N ARG A 172 -3.22 0.15 7.23
CA ARG A 172 -4.61 -0.24 7.54
C ARG A 172 -5.59 0.92 7.55
N ASN A 173 -5.12 2.16 7.46
CA ASN A 173 -5.92 3.35 7.69
C ASN A 173 -5.99 4.25 6.47
N SER A 174 -7.14 4.89 6.25
CA SER A 174 -7.24 5.99 5.28
C SER A 174 -6.54 7.24 5.79
N ARG A 175 -6.35 8.20 4.90
CA ARG A 175 -5.64 9.48 5.11
C ARG A 175 -4.19 9.31 5.57
N ASN A 176 -3.57 8.21 5.16
CA ASN A 176 -2.13 7.99 5.28
C ASN A 176 -1.39 8.57 4.07
N ASP A 177 -0.06 8.68 4.16
CA ASP A 177 0.79 9.07 3.04
C ASP A 177 1.42 7.83 2.40
N VAL A 178 1.57 7.88 1.08
CA VAL A 178 2.24 6.84 0.30
C VAL A 178 3.30 7.45 -0.60
N ASN A 179 4.45 6.78 -0.68
CA ASN A 179 5.47 7.06 -1.68
C ASN A 179 5.60 5.87 -2.65
N ILE A 180 5.48 6.17 -3.95
CA ILE A 180 5.66 5.21 -5.04
C ILE A 180 7.04 5.49 -5.63
N VAL A 181 7.95 4.53 -5.51
CA VAL A 181 9.34 4.64 -5.94
C VAL A 181 9.56 3.69 -7.10
N PHE A 182 9.88 4.23 -8.28
CA PHE A 182 10.28 3.41 -9.43
C PHE A 182 11.80 3.20 -9.36
N GLY A 183 12.24 1.93 -9.30
CA GLY A 183 13.66 1.61 -9.31
C GLY A 183 14.28 1.77 -10.70
N GLU A 184 15.58 1.52 -10.79
CA GLU A 184 16.30 1.56 -12.06
C GLU A 184 15.74 0.51 -13.05
N PRO A 185 15.53 0.88 -14.33
CA PRO A 185 15.04 -0.06 -15.33
C PRO A 185 16.12 -1.09 -15.66
N ILE A 186 15.74 -2.36 -15.60
CA ILE A 186 16.60 -3.46 -16.05
C ILE A 186 16.31 -3.69 -17.53
N ASP A 187 17.33 -3.53 -18.36
CA ASP A 187 17.23 -3.76 -19.80
C ASP A 187 17.30 -5.26 -20.08
N MET A 188 16.22 -5.81 -20.64
CA MET A 188 16.22 -7.23 -20.99
C MET A 188 17.21 -7.55 -22.10
N LYS A 189 17.55 -6.61 -23.00
CA LYS A 189 18.53 -6.87 -24.06
C LYS A 189 19.92 -7.25 -23.54
N GLU A 190 20.30 -6.77 -22.35
CA GLU A 190 21.58 -7.13 -21.71
C GLU A 190 21.68 -8.63 -21.38
N TYR A 191 20.55 -9.33 -21.31
CA TYR A 191 20.51 -10.74 -20.95
C TYR A 191 20.61 -11.70 -22.15
N LYS A 192 20.70 -11.20 -23.39
CA LYS A 192 20.67 -12.05 -24.59
C LYS A 192 21.72 -13.16 -24.56
N GLU A 193 22.97 -12.78 -24.39
CA GLU A 193 24.10 -13.71 -24.42
C GLU A 193 23.99 -14.74 -23.28
N LEU A 194 23.73 -14.26 -22.05
CA LEU A 194 23.61 -15.13 -20.89
C LEU A 194 22.42 -16.10 -21.01
N PHE A 195 21.30 -15.67 -21.60
CA PHE A 195 20.13 -16.53 -21.77
C PHE A 195 20.35 -17.61 -22.84
N GLU A 196 21.03 -17.26 -23.94
CA GLU A 196 21.38 -18.22 -24.99
C GLU A 196 22.42 -19.26 -24.52
N GLU A 197 23.30 -18.89 -23.60
CA GLU A 197 24.27 -19.80 -22.96
C GLU A 197 23.64 -20.66 -21.85
N ASP A 198 22.94 -20.03 -20.89
CA ASP A 198 22.29 -20.70 -19.76
C ASP A 198 21.01 -19.95 -19.32
N GLU A 199 19.86 -20.42 -19.82
CA GLU A 199 18.54 -19.89 -19.47
C GLU A 199 18.28 -19.85 -17.95
N ARG A 200 18.80 -20.84 -17.21
CA ARG A 200 18.60 -20.95 -15.76
C ARG A 200 19.44 -19.91 -15.03
N ALA A 201 20.69 -19.72 -15.42
CA ALA A 201 21.55 -18.67 -14.87
C ALA A 201 20.96 -17.28 -15.13
N ALA A 202 20.53 -16.99 -16.36
CA ALA A 202 19.86 -15.74 -16.71
C ALA A 202 18.59 -15.50 -15.88
N THR A 203 17.81 -16.56 -15.64
CA THR A 203 16.59 -16.50 -14.83
C THR A 203 16.88 -16.16 -13.36
N GLU A 204 17.86 -16.80 -12.74
CA GLU A 204 18.21 -16.49 -11.34
C GLU A 204 18.88 -15.11 -11.22
N ASP A 205 19.69 -14.70 -12.20
CA ASP A 205 20.30 -13.37 -12.21
C ASP A 205 19.24 -12.26 -12.31
N LEU A 206 18.32 -12.34 -13.28
CA LEU A 206 17.22 -11.37 -13.39
C LEU A 206 16.39 -11.31 -12.11
N LYS A 207 16.13 -12.48 -11.50
CA LYS A 207 15.39 -12.55 -10.23
C LYS A 207 16.14 -11.88 -9.09
N SER A 208 17.46 -12.08 -9.01
CA SER A 208 18.34 -11.43 -8.06
C SER A 208 18.37 -9.91 -8.27
N LYS A 209 18.62 -9.45 -9.51
CA LYS A 209 18.68 -8.02 -9.87
C LYS A 209 17.38 -7.29 -9.57
N VAL A 210 16.21 -7.91 -9.85
CA VAL A 210 14.90 -7.36 -9.48
C VAL A 210 14.72 -7.33 -7.96
N SER A 211 15.09 -8.39 -7.25
CA SER A 211 15.01 -8.43 -5.78
C SER A 211 15.84 -7.31 -5.14
N GLU A 212 17.10 -7.14 -5.55
CA GLU A 212 17.98 -6.08 -5.07
C GLU A 212 17.47 -4.69 -5.46
N GLY A 213 16.92 -4.53 -6.66
CA GLY A 213 16.23 -3.32 -7.08
C GLY A 213 15.03 -3.00 -6.19
N MET A 214 14.19 -4.01 -5.86
CA MET A 214 13.07 -3.83 -4.95
C MET A 214 13.54 -3.42 -3.54
N LYS A 215 14.60 -4.04 -3.01
CA LYS A 215 15.15 -3.71 -1.68
C LYS A 215 15.57 -2.23 -1.58
N LYS A 216 16.09 -1.64 -2.65
CA LYS A 216 16.43 -0.20 -2.71
C LYS A 216 15.20 0.70 -2.74
N THR A 217 14.05 0.22 -3.22
CA THR A 217 12.80 1.01 -3.38
C THR A 217 11.86 0.95 -2.18
N ILE A 218 12.13 0.11 -1.18
CA ILE A 218 11.35 0.02 0.05
C ILE A 218 12.25 0.05 1.28
N MET A 219 11.68 0.25 2.47
CA MET A 219 12.38 -0.17 3.69
C MET A 219 12.56 -1.69 3.66
N HIS A 220 13.80 -2.15 3.74
CA HIS A 220 14.12 -3.56 3.77
C HIS A 220 14.93 -3.91 5.01
N VAL A 221 14.32 -4.73 5.88
CA VAL A 221 15.02 -5.40 6.99
C VAL A 221 15.18 -6.87 6.60
N GLU A 222 16.40 -7.39 6.61
CA GLU A 222 16.70 -8.77 6.21
C GLU A 222 16.29 -9.75 7.33
N ASP A 223 16.76 -9.51 8.55
CA ASP A 223 16.38 -10.30 9.73
C ASP A 223 15.05 -9.82 10.34
N MET A 224 14.10 -10.74 10.46
CA MET A 224 12.79 -10.42 11.02
C MET A 224 12.76 -10.37 12.53
N GLU A 225 13.75 -10.95 13.22
CA GLU A 225 13.94 -10.80 14.66
C GLU A 225 14.38 -9.37 15.01
N HIS A 226 15.08 -8.70 14.09
CA HIS A 226 15.51 -7.31 14.24
C HIS A 226 14.42 -6.29 13.89
N TYR A 227 13.34 -6.72 13.24
CA TYR A 227 12.26 -5.84 12.77
C TYR A 227 11.60 -4.98 13.86
N PRO A 228 11.35 -5.48 15.10
CA PRO A 228 10.76 -4.66 16.16
C PRO A 228 11.58 -3.40 16.47
N LEU A 229 12.92 -3.51 16.54
CA LEU A 229 13.79 -2.36 16.80
C LEU A 229 13.66 -1.33 15.67
N HIS A 230 13.82 -1.77 14.42
CA HIS A 230 13.68 -0.92 13.24
C HIS A 230 12.31 -0.24 13.17
N HIS A 231 11.23 -0.96 13.46
CA HIS A 231 9.88 -0.38 13.48
C HIS A 231 9.76 0.71 14.55
N ILE A 232 10.25 0.44 15.77
CA ILE A 232 10.15 1.40 16.86
C ILE A 232 10.96 2.67 16.56
N LEU A 233 12.22 2.53 16.14
CA LEU A 233 13.10 3.67 15.91
C LEU A 233 12.70 4.50 14.67
N LEU A 234 12.26 3.83 13.59
CA LEU A 234 12.01 4.48 12.30
C LEU A 234 10.54 4.88 12.06
N ASP A 235 9.58 4.36 12.84
CA ASP A 235 8.16 4.73 12.73
C ASP A 235 7.55 5.25 14.03
N ASP A 236 7.65 4.48 15.12
CA ASP A 236 6.95 4.83 16.37
C ASP A 236 7.55 6.07 17.06
N LEU A 237 8.88 6.21 17.01
CA LEU A 237 9.64 7.32 17.57
C LEU A 237 9.99 8.41 16.54
N GLU A 238 9.64 8.21 15.26
CA GLU A 238 9.92 9.18 14.21
C GLU A 238 8.98 10.40 14.32
N THR A 239 9.60 11.59 14.37
CA THR A 239 8.88 12.86 14.52
C THR A 239 8.38 13.42 13.20
N ASP A 240 9.05 13.11 12.09
CA ASP A 240 8.57 13.38 10.73
C ASP A 240 8.22 12.07 10.00
N PRO A 241 6.93 11.67 9.99
CA PRO A 241 6.47 10.46 9.28
C PRO A 241 6.79 10.45 7.78
N SER A 242 7.13 11.60 7.19
CA SER A 242 7.53 11.67 5.78
C SER A 242 8.86 10.96 5.52
N ASN A 243 9.74 10.86 6.51
CA ASN A 243 11.00 10.10 6.43
C ASN A 243 10.73 8.60 6.30
N TYR A 244 9.73 8.09 7.02
CA TYR A 244 9.40 6.65 7.04
C TYR A 244 8.95 6.10 5.69
N ILE A 245 8.55 6.95 4.74
CA ILE A 245 8.15 6.53 3.38
C ILE A 245 9.24 6.80 2.33
N GLN A 246 10.45 7.17 2.74
CA GLN A 246 11.58 7.49 1.85
C GLN A 246 12.66 6.41 1.95
N PRO A 247 12.73 5.48 0.97
CA PRO A 247 13.67 4.34 0.99
C PRO A 247 15.12 4.74 1.20
N GLU A 248 15.58 5.82 0.58
CA GLU A 248 16.95 6.33 0.73
C GLU A 248 17.30 6.65 2.19
N ILE A 249 16.35 7.26 2.92
CA ILE A 249 16.54 7.61 4.33
C ILE A 249 16.44 6.36 5.20
N VAL A 250 15.36 5.57 5.05
CA VAL A 250 15.11 4.42 5.93
C VAL A 250 16.13 3.30 5.72
N ASN A 251 16.59 3.03 4.49
CA ASN A 251 17.59 1.99 4.26
C ASN A 251 18.97 2.40 4.77
N LYS A 252 19.33 3.69 4.67
CA LYS A 252 20.52 4.22 5.34
C LYS A 252 20.43 4.01 6.85
N ASN A 253 19.28 4.34 7.45
CA ASN A 253 19.09 4.20 8.88
C ASN A 253 19.02 2.73 9.34
N VAL A 254 18.46 1.82 8.53
CA VAL A 254 18.53 0.37 8.77
C VAL A 254 19.98 -0.07 8.85
N ALA A 255 20.82 0.30 7.88
CA ALA A 255 22.24 -0.05 7.90
C ALA A 255 22.96 0.47 9.16
N ILE A 256 22.67 1.71 9.57
CA ILE A 256 23.23 2.29 10.81
C ILE A 256 22.77 1.53 12.06
N ILE A 257 21.49 1.13 12.12
CA ILE A 257 20.96 0.36 13.26
C ILE A 257 21.65 -1.01 13.32
N GLU A 258 21.75 -1.72 12.20
CA GLU A 258 22.43 -3.03 12.15
C GLU A 258 23.93 -2.93 12.49
N GLU A 259 24.58 -1.81 12.20
CA GLU A 259 25.99 -1.58 12.53
C GLU A 259 26.22 -1.22 14.01
N LYS A 260 25.31 -0.44 14.62
CA LYS A 260 25.54 0.20 15.92
C LYS A 260 24.73 -0.36 17.09
N ALA A 261 23.60 -1.01 16.84
CA ALA A 261 22.77 -1.57 17.90
C ALA A 261 23.39 -2.86 18.45
N GLU A 262 23.23 -3.08 19.75
CA GLU A 262 23.67 -4.32 20.41
C GLU A 262 22.51 -5.32 20.51
N GLU A 263 22.79 -6.62 20.72
CA GLU A 263 21.75 -7.65 20.89
C GLU A 263 20.74 -7.27 22.00
N ALA A 264 21.22 -6.63 23.07
CA ALA A 264 20.38 -6.16 24.16
C ALA A 264 19.33 -5.12 23.72
N ASP A 265 19.59 -4.34 22.66
CA ASP A 265 18.63 -3.38 22.11
C ASP A 265 17.55 -4.08 21.30
N PHE A 266 17.91 -5.12 20.54
CA PHE A 266 16.95 -5.97 19.83
C PHE A 266 16.05 -6.75 20.80
N GLU A 267 16.60 -7.29 21.88
CA GLU A 267 15.83 -7.88 22.98
C GLU A 267 14.87 -6.87 23.62
N THR A 268 15.38 -5.69 24.00
CA THR A 268 14.56 -4.60 24.57
C THR A 268 13.39 -4.24 23.65
N ALA A 269 13.63 -4.13 22.33
CA ALA A 269 12.59 -3.81 21.36
C ALA A 269 11.55 -4.92 21.22
N ARG A 270 11.95 -6.19 21.28
CA ARG A 270 11.02 -7.35 21.28
C ARG A 270 10.12 -7.32 22.50
N GLU A 271 10.67 -7.09 23.69
CA GLU A 271 9.90 -6.99 24.94
C GLU A 271 8.91 -5.83 24.91
N VAL A 272 9.37 -4.63 24.55
CA VAL A 272 8.52 -3.44 24.42
C VAL A 272 7.37 -3.70 23.45
N LYS A 273 7.65 -4.34 22.31
CA LYS A 273 6.64 -4.65 21.30
C LYS A 273 5.64 -5.68 21.81
N GLN A 274 6.09 -6.71 22.52
CA GLN A 274 5.25 -7.73 23.12
C GLN A 274 4.30 -7.14 24.17
N ILE A 275 4.79 -6.27 25.05
CA ILE A 275 3.96 -5.59 26.06
C ILE A 275 2.93 -4.68 25.37
N ALA A 276 3.34 -3.91 24.36
CA ALA A 276 2.44 -3.06 23.59
C ALA A 276 1.30 -3.86 22.95
N ASP A 277 1.63 -4.98 22.30
CA ASP A 277 0.65 -5.83 21.63
C ASP A 277 -0.28 -6.54 22.63
N LYS A 278 0.24 -6.99 23.78
CA LYS A 278 -0.54 -7.61 24.88
C LYS A 278 -1.63 -6.68 25.41
N HIS A 279 -1.30 -5.39 25.60
CA HIS A 279 -2.23 -4.40 26.17
C HIS A 279 -2.97 -3.58 25.10
N GLY A 280 -2.75 -3.86 23.81
CA GLY A 280 -3.42 -3.17 22.70
C GLY A 280 -2.99 -1.70 22.53
N ILE A 281 -1.79 -1.36 22.99
CA ILE A 281 -1.28 0.00 23.06
C ILE A 281 -0.40 0.32 21.86
N ARG A 282 -0.46 1.56 21.37
CA ARG A 282 0.39 2.05 20.28
C ARG A 282 1.49 2.94 20.83
N ILE A 283 2.75 2.54 20.67
CA ILE A 283 3.96 3.26 21.11
C ILE A 283 3.95 4.70 20.57
N LYS A 284 3.64 4.88 19.28
CA LYS A 284 3.49 6.20 18.64
C LYS A 284 2.52 7.16 19.34
N THR A 285 1.52 6.65 20.07
CA THR A 285 0.56 7.48 20.81
C THR A 285 1.15 7.99 22.13
N PHE A 286 2.09 7.27 22.72
CA PHE A 286 2.81 7.67 23.93
C PHE A 286 3.68 8.90 23.68
N PHE A 287 4.38 8.95 22.54
CA PHE A 287 5.23 10.07 22.12
C PHE A 287 4.55 11.12 21.25
N ALA A 288 3.24 11.00 21.02
CA ALA A 288 2.55 11.95 20.16
C ALA A 288 2.74 13.38 20.70
N ASN A 289 3.49 14.19 19.93
CA ASN A 289 3.77 15.59 20.24
C ASN A 289 2.49 16.36 20.63
N LYS A 290 2.65 17.41 21.46
CA LYS A 290 1.56 18.35 21.76
C LYS A 290 1.08 18.97 20.45
N LYS A 291 -0.02 18.41 19.93
CA LYS A 291 -0.77 18.90 18.78
C LYS A 291 -1.11 20.38 18.98
N ASN A 292 -1.08 21.16 17.90
CA ASN A 292 -1.50 22.57 17.92
C ASN A 292 -2.99 22.64 18.30
N TRP A 293 -3.26 22.84 19.60
CA TRP A 293 -4.59 22.77 20.17
C TRP A 293 -5.53 23.83 19.57
N LEU A 294 -4.98 24.98 19.16
CA LEU A 294 -5.74 26.07 18.56
C LEU A 294 -6.38 25.66 17.24
N LYS A 295 -5.67 24.89 16.39
CA LYS A 295 -6.23 24.32 15.15
C LYS A 295 -7.45 23.46 15.44
N TYR A 296 -7.40 22.63 16.49
CA TYR A 296 -8.50 21.72 16.83
C TYR A 296 -9.71 22.46 17.41
N VAL A 297 -9.49 23.55 18.14
CA VAL A 297 -10.58 24.39 18.64
C VAL A 297 -11.28 25.09 17.48
N ILE A 298 -10.52 25.75 16.60
CA ILE A 298 -11.07 26.47 15.44
C ILE A 298 -11.82 25.51 14.49
N LEU A 299 -11.26 24.33 14.21
CA LEU A 299 -11.87 23.34 13.33
C LEU A 299 -12.88 22.43 14.03
N SER A 300 -13.17 22.63 15.32
CA SER A 300 -14.07 21.75 16.08
C SER A 300 -15.48 21.64 15.46
N PRO A 301 -16.11 22.70 14.90
CA PRO A 301 -17.42 22.54 14.25
C PRO A 301 -17.34 21.68 12.99
N VAL A 302 -16.25 21.82 12.21
CA VAL A 302 -16.00 21.04 11.00
C VAL A 302 -15.73 19.57 11.36
N TYR A 303 -14.94 19.31 12.40
CA TYR A 303 -14.69 17.96 12.89
C TYR A 303 -15.94 17.30 13.44
N ALA A 304 -16.76 18.04 14.19
CA ALA A 304 -18.02 17.54 14.73
C ALA A 304 -19.00 17.19 13.61
N PHE A 305 -19.24 18.12 12.66
CA PHE A 305 -20.09 17.87 11.50
C PHE A 305 -19.58 16.68 10.69
N SER A 306 -18.30 16.66 10.32
CA SER A 306 -17.71 15.57 9.54
C SER A 306 -17.82 14.23 10.25
N TRP A 307 -17.59 14.19 11.56
CA TRP A 307 -17.70 12.96 12.34
C TRP A 307 -19.14 12.45 12.40
N ILE A 308 -20.09 13.29 12.79
CA ILE A 308 -21.52 12.92 12.91
C ILE A 308 -22.06 12.48 11.55
N ASN A 309 -21.73 13.23 10.50
CA ASN A 309 -22.25 12.99 9.17
C ASN A 309 -21.68 11.71 8.52
N ASN A 310 -20.39 11.41 8.75
CA ASN A 310 -19.71 10.32 8.07
C ASN A 310 -19.56 9.04 8.90
N ILE A 311 -19.88 9.06 10.20
CA ILE A 311 -19.84 7.85 11.04
C ILE A 311 -20.85 6.80 10.56
N ILE A 312 -22.01 7.22 10.04
CA ILE A 312 -23.06 6.36 9.53
C ILE A 312 -22.62 5.63 8.26
N PRO A 313 -22.25 6.31 7.15
CA PRO A 313 -21.80 5.63 5.93
C PRO A 313 -20.47 4.87 6.11
N TYR A 314 -19.73 5.11 7.20
CA TYR A 314 -18.55 4.32 7.54
C TYR A 314 -18.85 2.95 8.16
N GLN A 315 -20.02 2.73 8.76
CA GLN A 315 -20.33 1.46 9.45
C GLN A 315 -20.23 0.22 8.57
N PRO A 316 -20.68 0.21 7.30
CA PRO A 316 -20.53 -0.97 6.43
C PRO A 316 -19.05 -1.38 6.24
N ALA A 317 -18.16 -0.40 6.03
CA ALA A 317 -16.72 -0.67 5.91
C ALA A 317 -16.16 -1.26 7.21
N ARG A 318 -16.52 -0.66 8.36
CA ARG A 318 -16.11 -1.13 9.68
C ARG A 318 -16.58 -2.56 9.94
N TRP A 319 -17.84 -2.86 9.64
CA TRP A 319 -18.43 -4.17 9.84
C TRP A 319 -17.76 -5.24 8.97
N LEU A 320 -17.53 -4.96 7.68
CA LEU A 320 -16.86 -5.87 6.76
C LEU A 320 -15.44 -6.21 7.23
N VAL A 321 -14.68 -5.20 7.60
CA VAL A 321 -13.30 -5.35 8.08
C VAL A 321 -13.23 -6.10 9.41
N ALA A 322 -14.16 -5.86 10.33
CA ALA A 322 -14.14 -6.49 11.65
C ALA A 322 -14.67 -7.93 11.64
N ASN A 323 -15.68 -8.26 10.82
CA ASN A 323 -16.43 -9.52 10.97
C ASN A 323 -16.32 -10.47 9.77
N LYS A 324 -16.12 -9.95 8.56
CA LYS A 324 -16.22 -10.78 7.34
C LYS A 324 -14.85 -11.13 6.75
N ILE A 325 -13.86 -10.28 6.94
CA ILE A 325 -12.58 -10.36 6.24
C ILE A 325 -11.48 -10.69 7.24
N LYS A 326 -11.00 -11.93 7.17
CA LYS A 326 -9.95 -12.44 8.07
C LYS A 326 -8.56 -11.92 7.72
N ASP A 327 -8.33 -11.59 6.46
CA ASP A 327 -7.04 -11.09 5.99
C ASP A 327 -7.00 -9.57 5.98
N HIS A 328 -6.26 -9.00 6.94
CA HIS A 328 -6.17 -7.56 7.16
C HIS A 328 -5.41 -6.78 6.07
N VAL A 329 -4.82 -7.47 5.10
CA VAL A 329 -4.24 -6.84 3.89
C VAL A 329 -5.35 -6.16 3.05
N PHE A 330 -6.59 -6.63 3.12
CA PHE A 330 -7.72 -6.07 2.34
C PHE A 330 -8.41 -4.88 3.03
N ASP A 331 -8.03 -4.51 4.25
CA ASP A 331 -8.71 -3.47 5.03
C ASP A 331 -8.82 -2.14 4.27
N VAL A 332 -7.73 -1.67 3.68
CA VAL A 332 -7.67 -0.41 2.93
C VAL A 332 -8.44 -0.52 1.61
N SER A 333 -8.33 -1.66 0.92
CA SER A 333 -9.08 -1.91 -0.32
C SER A 333 -10.59 -1.81 -0.09
N ILE A 334 -11.09 -2.38 1.00
CA ILE A 334 -12.51 -2.34 1.36
C ILE A 334 -12.92 -0.93 1.77
N LYS A 335 -12.14 -0.29 2.66
CA LYS A 335 -12.41 1.09 3.08
C LYS A 335 -12.44 2.04 1.88
N PHE A 336 -11.58 1.82 0.89
CA PHE A 336 -11.55 2.57 -0.36
C PHE A 336 -12.82 2.37 -1.19
N VAL A 337 -13.15 1.12 -1.54
CA VAL A 337 -14.31 0.81 -2.38
C VAL A 337 -15.62 1.24 -1.70
N VAL A 338 -15.79 0.90 -0.42
CA VAL A 338 -16.97 1.28 0.35
C VAL A 338 -17.03 2.80 0.51
N GLY A 339 -15.91 3.46 0.80
CA GLY A 339 -15.86 4.92 0.91
C GLY A 339 -16.23 5.61 -0.40
N LEU A 340 -15.70 5.14 -1.53
CA LEU A 340 -15.96 5.72 -2.85
C LEU A 340 -17.43 5.58 -3.29
N LEU A 341 -18.11 4.51 -2.88
CA LEU A 341 -19.49 4.23 -3.29
C LEU A 341 -20.54 4.69 -2.27
N ILE A 342 -20.36 4.35 -1.00
CA ILE A 342 -21.38 4.53 0.04
C ILE A 342 -21.43 5.97 0.54
N PHE A 343 -20.31 6.69 0.64
CA PHE A 343 -20.33 8.06 1.15
C PHE A 343 -21.09 9.01 0.21
N PRO A 344 -20.79 9.07 -1.11
CA PRO A 344 -21.54 9.93 -2.03
C PRO A 344 -23.02 9.55 -2.11
N LEU A 345 -23.34 8.26 -2.09
CA LEU A 345 -24.73 7.78 -2.10
C LEU A 345 -25.47 8.22 -0.84
N PHE A 346 -24.86 8.09 0.34
CA PHE A 346 -25.43 8.54 1.59
C PHE A 346 -25.70 10.05 1.59
N TRP A 347 -24.73 10.86 1.17
CA TRP A 347 -24.92 12.31 1.08
C TRP A 347 -26.01 12.68 0.09
N LEU A 348 -26.11 11.98 -1.06
CA LEU A 348 -27.17 12.20 -2.03
C LEU A 348 -28.55 11.89 -1.42
N ILE A 349 -28.69 10.75 -0.74
CA ILE A 349 -29.95 10.36 -0.08
C ILE A 349 -30.37 11.41 0.94
N VAL A 350 -29.46 11.85 1.82
CA VAL A 350 -29.79 12.88 2.82
C VAL A 350 -30.14 14.21 2.15
N SER A 351 -29.44 14.59 1.07
CA SER A 351 -29.77 15.80 0.29
C SER A 351 -31.17 15.73 -0.32
N LEU A 352 -31.56 14.56 -0.84
CA LEU A 352 -32.91 14.34 -1.40
C LEU A 352 -33.97 14.37 -0.30
N ILE A 353 -33.70 13.83 0.89
CA ILE A 353 -34.59 13.92 2.05
C ILE A 353 -34.81 15.38 2.44
N LEU A 354 -33.73 16.19 2.51
CA LEU A 354 -33.84 17.63 2.80
C LEU A 354 -34.69 18.36 1.75
N LEU A 355 -34.53 18.00 0.47
CA LEU A 355 -35.30 18.59 -0.61
C LEU A 355 -36.80 18.28 -0.47
N VAL A 356 -37.15 17.00 -0.24
CA VAL A 356 -38.54 16.54 -0.07
C VAL A 356 -39.17 17.10 1.21
N ALA A 357 -38.38 17.28 2.27
CA ALA A 357 -38.82 17.88 3.53
C ALA A 357 -39.03 19.41 3.46
N GLY A 358 -38.81 20.04 2.30
CA GLY A 358 -39.14 21.46 2.08
C GLY A 358 -38.02 22.45 2.41
N PHE A 359 -36.79 22.00 2.71
CA PHE A 359 -35.65 22.89 2.97
C PHE A 359 -35.12 23.62 1.72
N GLY A 360 -35.62 23.25 0.53
CA GLY A 360 -35.26 23.86 -0.74
C GLY A 360 -33.93 23.33 -1.33
N TRP A 361 -33.74 23.58 -2.63
CA TRP A 361 -32.60 23.03 -3.38
C TRP A 361 -31.25 23.59 -2.95
N LYS A 362 -31.19 24.85 -2.50
CA LYS A 362 -29.95 25.51 -2.05
C LYS A 362 -29.39 24.85 -0.78
N VAL A 363 -30.24 24.56 0.20
CA VAL A 363 -29.83 23.88 1.44
C VAL A 363 -29.40 22.45 1.15
N SER A 364 -30.15 21.75 0.31
CA SER A 364 -29.86 20.37 -0.09
C SER A 364 -28.51 20.25 -0.80
N LEU A 365 -28.26 21.13 -1.78
CA LEU A 365 -26.97 21.19 -2.47
C LEU A 365 -25.84 21.63 -1.53
N GLY A 366 -26.10 22.61 -0.65
CA GLY A 366 -25.16 23.06 0.36
C GLY A 366 -24.72 21.93 1.30
N TYR A 367 -25.65 21.10 1.77
CA TYR A 367 -25.35 19.91 2.56
C TYR A 367 -24.51 18.89 1.77
N PHE A 368 -24.86 18.60 0.52
CA PHE A 368 -24.08 17.66 -0.31
C PHE A 368 -22.62 18.12 -0.45
N LEU A 369 -22.42 19.38 -0.82
CA LEU A 369 -21.10 19.97 -1.02
C LEU A 369 -20.31 20.04 0.30
N ALA A 370 -20.94 20.46 1.39
CA ALA A 370 -20.32 20.48 2.72
C ALA A 370 -19.90 19.07 3.14
N SER A 371 -20.75 18.07 2.92
CA SER A 371 -20.45 16.66 3.22
C SER A 371 -19.24 16.17 2.44
N ALA A 372 -19.20 16.44 1.13
CA ALA A 372 -18.11 16.04 0.26
C ALA A 372 -16.78 16.69 0.68
N VAL A 373 -16.77 18.01 0.87
CA VAL A 373 -15.56 18.77 1.25
C VAL A 373 -15.08 18.40 2.65
N THR A 374 -15.99 18.21 3.61
CA THR A 374 -15.60 17.93 5.00
C THR A 374 -15.25 16.47 5.27
N SER A 375 -15.58 15.54 4.35
CA SER A 375 -15.33 14.11 4.51
C SER A 375 -13.86 13.74 4.77
N VAL A 376 -12.91 14.50 4.21
CA VAL A 376 -11.48 14.29 4.40
C VAL A 376 -11.02 14.50 5.86
N PHE A 377 -11.78 15.28 6.65
CA PHE A 377 -11.56 15.52 8.07
C PHE A 377 -12.14 14.42 8.96
N PHE A 378 -12.92 13.48 8.41
CA PHE A 378 -13.56 12.41 9.18
C PHE A 378 -12.52 11.57 9.92
N LYS A 379 -11.42 11.21 9.23
CA LYS A 379 -10.33 10.44 9.84
C LYS A 379 -9.62 11.22 10.94
N ASP A 380 -9.33 12.50 10.71
CA ASP A 380 -8.69 13.36 11.72
C ASP A 380 -9.55 13.46 12.98
N ALA A 381 -10.86 13.66 12.81
CA ALA A 381 -11.81 13.65 13.92
C ALA A 381 -11.81 12.29 14.64
N ASN A 382 -11.84 11.18 13.89
CA ASN A 382 -11.82 9.83 14.45
C ASN A 382 -10.50 9.51 15.19
N VAL A 383 -9.36 10.07 14.74
CA VAL A 383 -8.07 9.96 15.42
C VAL A 383 -8.10 10.65 16.78
N LEU A 384 -8.74 11.83 16.90
CA LEU A 384 -8.89 12.52 18.19
C LEU A 384 -9.68 11.68 19.20
N PHE A 385 -10.78 11.07 18.77
CA PHE A 385 -11.56 10.19 19.63
C PHE A 385 -10.78 8.92 20.02
N ARG A 386 -10.06 8.32 19.07
CA ARG A 386 -9.20 7.16 19.32
C ARG A 386 -8.08 7.48 20.31
N GLU A 387 -7.32 8.55 20.13
CA GLU A 387 -6.22 8.94 21.02
C GLU A 387 -6.73 9.23 22.44
N ARG A 388 -7.91 9.83 22.60
CA ARG A 388 -8.53 10.01 23.92
C ARG A 388 -8.84 8.67 24.60
N ARG A 389 -9.28 7.67 23.83
CA ARG A 389 -9.54 6.31 24.34
C ARG A 389 -8.22 5.62 24.72
N GLU A 390 -7.22 5.68 23.85
CA GLU A 390 -5.90 5.10 24.11
C GLU A 390 -5.24 5.72 25.34
N ARG A 391 -5.35 7.04 25.56
CA ARG A 391 -4.89 7.68 26.81
C ARG A 391 -5.63 7.21 28.07
N LYS A 392 -6.83 6.65 27.95
CA LYS A 392 -7.50 5.98 29.07
C LYS A 392 -6.94 4.57 29.24
N GLU A 393 -6.79 3.83 28.15
CA GLU A 393 -6.18 2.49 28.13
C GLU A 393 -4.76 2.52 28.74
N PHE A 394 -3.94 3.53 28.43
CA PHE A 394 -2.63 3.75 29.07
C PHE A 394 -2.72 3.93 30.59
N ARG A 395 -3.68 4.72 31.08
CA ARG A 395 -3.88 4.96 32.52
C ARG A 395 -4.40 3.71 33.23
N GLU A 396 -5.22 2.93 32.54
CA GLU A 396 -5.68 1.64 33.04
C GLU A 396 -4.54 0.62 33.11
N PHE A 397 -3.69 0.56 32.09
CA PHE A 397 -2.48 -0.27 32.06
C PHE A 397 -1.53 0.10 33.21
N GLU A 398 -1.20 1.39 33.37
CA GLU A 398 -0.38 1.89 34.48
C GLU A 398 -0.94 1.51 35.85
N ARG A 399 -2.26 1.59 36.04
CA ARG A 399 -2.93 1.26 37.30
C ARG A 399 -2.99 -0.25 37.58
N GLN A 400 -3.24 -1.07 36.56
CA GLN A 400 -3.45 -2.51 36.74
C GLN A 400 -2.14 -3.31 36.74
N TYR A 401 -1.14 -2.85 35.98
CA TYR A 401 0.13 -3.55 35.78
C TYR A 401 1.31 -2.57 35.91
N PRO A 402 1.51 -1.97 37.11
CA PRO A 402 2.51 -0.92 37.31
C PRO A 402 3.94 -1.36 36.96
N ASP A 403 4.33 -2.58 37.31
CA ASP A 403 5.69 -3.08 37.04
C ASP A 403 5.93 -3.31 35.54
N GLU A 404 4.97 -3.93 34.82
CA GLU A 404 5.03 -4.08 33.37
C GLU A 404 5.03 -2.72 32.67
N PHE A 405 4.24 -1.75 33.17
CA PHE A 405 4.21 -0.40 32.63
C PHE A 405 5.54 0.32 32.82
N GLN A 406 6.18 0.21 33.99
CA GLN A 406 7.50 0.80 34.22
C GLN A 406 8.56 0.15 33.34
N SER A 407 8.56 -1.18 33.20
CA SER A 407 9.44 -1.88 32.26
C SER A 407 9.25 -1.37 30.82
N PHE A 408 8.01 -1.28 30.36
CA PHE A 408 7.67 -0.75 29.04
C PHE A 408 8.18 0.68 28.83
N VAL A 409 7.93 1.58 29.79
CA VAL A 409 8.37 2.98 29.72
C VAL A 409 9.90 3.08 29.73
N ASN A 410 10.59 2.28 30.54
CA ASN A 410 12.04 2.29 30.62
C ASN A 410 12.69 1.75 29.34
N GLY A 411 12.19 0.63 28.81
CA GLY A 411 12.65 0.08 27.53
C GLY A 411 12.47 1.09 26.40
N ILE A 412 11.31 1.73 26.34
CA ILE A 412 11.04 2.81 25.39
C ILE A 412 12.00 3.99 25.52
N LYS A 413 12.31 4.45 26.74
CA LYS A 413 13.25 5.56 26.96
C LYS A 413 14.64 5.19 26.47
N LYS A 414 15.11 3.98 26.81
CA LYS A 414 16.39 3.43 26.32
C LYS A 414 16.44 3.43 24.78
N LEU A 415 15.38 2.95 24.12
CA LEU A 415 15.31 2.93 22.66
C LEU A 415 15.28 4.34 22.04
N ASN A 416 14.65 5.32 22.71
CA ASN A 416 14.64 6.70 22.26
C ASN A 416 16.00 7.41 22.44
N GLU A 417 16.72 7.08 23.51
CA GLU A 417 18.10 7.50 23.73
C GLU A 417 19.02 6.91 22.65
N LEU A 418 18.94 5.59 22.41
CA LEU A 418 19.65 4.92 21.32
C LEU A 418 19.38 5.60 19.98
N ARG A 419 18.11 5.86 19.64
CA ARG A 419 17.73 6.57 18.41
C ARG A 419 18.48 7.89 18.28
N SER A 420 18.50 8.69 19.34
CA SER A 420 19.12 10.02 19.35
C SER A 420 20.65 9.97 19.27
N GLN A 421 21.26 8.85 19.63
CA GLN A 421 22.71 8.63 19.53
C GLN A 421 23.15 8.18 18.14
N ILE A 422 22.32 7.36 17.47
CA ILE A 422 22.73 6.71 16.21
C ILE A 422 22.09 7.32 14.95
N LEU A 423 20.91 7.94 15.04
CA LEU A 423 20.17 8.55 13.92
C LEU A 423 20.01 10.06 14.09
#